data_AF-A0A1R4KZE1-F1
#
_entry.id   AF-A0A1R4KZE1-F1
#
_cell.length_a   1.000
_cell.length_b   1.000
_cell.length_c   1.000
_cell.angle_alpha   90.00
_cell.angle_beta   90.00
_cell.angle_gamma   90.00
#
_symmetry.space_group_name_H-M   'P 1'
#
loop_
_entity.id
_entity.type
_entity.pdbx_description
1 polymer ?
#
loop_
_entity_poly.entity_id
_entity_poly.type
_entity_poly.pdbx_seq_one_letter_code
_entity_poly.pdbx_strand_id
1 'polypeptide(L)' 'MLLNESRSNARTNKEGDIILLAEQDRSLWNQAQIQEGVALVQSSTAKREYGFYTIQAAIAAVHA' A
#
# COMPACT_ATOMS: atom_id res chain seq x y z
N MET A 1 4.61 5.69 4.95
CA MET A 1 4.60 4.21 4.89
C MET A 1 4.42 3.80 3.43
N LEU A 2 5.41 3.15 2.79
CA LEU A 2 5.48 2.93 1.32
C LEU A 2 4.16 2.45 0.69
N LEU A 3 3.56 1.39 1.23
CA LEU A 3 2.32 0.80 0.69
C LEU A 3 1.10 1.74 0.83
N ASN A 4 1.06 2.59 1.86
CA ASN A 4 0.01 3.61 2.00
C ASN A 4 0.26 4.77 1.04
N GLU A 5 1.51 5.21 0.92
CA GLU A 5 1.87 6.36 0.07
C GLU A 5 1.81 6.03 -1.41
N SER A 6 1.96 4.76 -1.80
CA SER A 6 1.92 4.32 -3.20
C SER A 6 0.64 4.74 -3.95
N ARG A 7 -0.45 5.03 -3.23
CA ARG A 7 -1.76 5.38 -3.78
C ARG A 7 -2.11 6.86 -3.60
N SER A 8 -1.21 7.68 -3.08
CA SER A 8 -1.50 9.07 -2.71
C SER A 8 -2.13 9.87 -3.85
N ASN A 9 -1.60 9.72 -5.07
CA ASN A 9 -2.09 10.38 -6.28
C ASN A 9 -3.47 9.91 -6.76
N ALA A 10 -3.98 8.79 -6.24
CA ALA A 10 -5.27 8.23 -6.63
C ALA A 10 -6.36 8.41 -5.56
N ARG A 11 -6.04 9.03 -4.41
CA ARG A 11 -6.98 9.19 -3.28
C ARG A 11 -7.98 10.33 -3.47
N THR A 12 -7.66 11.30 -4.31
CA THR A 12 -8.48 12.48 -4.53
C THR A 12 -8.61 12.83 -6.00
N ASN A 13 -9.76 13.34 -6.43
CA ASN A 13 -9.91 13.93 -7.75
C ASN A 13 -9.33 15.36 -7.80
N LYS A 14 -9.50 16.07 -8.92
CA LYS A 14 -8.98 17.43 -9.10
C LYS A 14 -9.71 18.46 -8.24
N GLU A 15 -10.93 18.14 -7.86
CA GLU A 15 -11.83 18.92 -7.03
C GLU A 15 -11.54 18.74 -5.53
N GLY A 16 -10.71 17.75 -5.17
CA GLY A 16 -10.31 17.42 -3.80
C GLY A 16 -11.22 16.41 -3.11
N ASP A 17 -12.20 15.82 -3.80
CA ASP A 17 -13.09 14.81 -3.24
C ASP A 17 -12.34 13.48 -3.05
N ILE A 18 -12.69 12.76 -2.00
CA ILE A 18 -12.13 11.45 -1.69
C ILE A 18 -12.66 10.41 -2.68
N ILE A 19 -11.76 9.63 -3.28
CA ILE A 19 -12.08 8.52 -4.17
C ILE A 19 -12.05 7.21 -3.36
N LEU A 20 -13.15 6.45 -3.43
CA LEU A 20 -13.25 5.14 -2.79
C LEU A 20 -12.20 4.19 -3.35
N LEU A 21 -11.63 3.31 -2.51
CA LEU A 21 -10.53 2.43 -2.91
C LEU A 21 -10.83 1.60 -4.17
N ALA A 22 -12.07 1.14 -4.34
CA ALA A 22 -12.49 0.35 -5.50
C ALA A 22 -12.55 1.15 -6.81
N GLU A 23 -12.63 2.48 -6.71
CA GLU A 23 -12.76 3.42 -7.84
C GLU A 23 -11.44 4.11 -8.17
N GLN A 24 -10.40 3.93 -7.34
CA GLN A 24 -9.08 4.52 -7.59
C GLN A 24 -8.45 3.95 -8.86
N ASP A 25 -7.97 4.83 -9.72
CA ASP A 25 -7.21 4.43 -10.90
C ASP A 25 -5.85 3.83 -10.48
N ARG A 26 -5.73 2.51 -10.65
CA ARG A 26 -4.53 1.76 -10.29
C ARG A 26 -3.31 2.09 -11.16
N SER A 27 -3.51 2.71 -12.33
CA SER A 27 -2.39 3.17 -13.16
C SER A 27 -1.62 4.34 -12.50
N LEU A 28 -2.26 5.06 -11.58
CA LEU A 28 -1.65 6.14 -10.81
C LEU A 28 -0.89 5.65 -9.57
N TRP A 29 -0.93 4.34 -9.29
CA TRP A 29 -0.26 3.78 -8.12
C TRP A 29 1.23 3.62 -8.40
N ASN A 30 2.07 4.03 -7.44
CA ASN A 30 3.51 3.95 -7.54
C ASN A 30 3.98 2.50 -7.38
N GLN A 31 4.16 1.83 -8.52
CA GLN A 31 4.57 0.43 -8.59
C GLN A 31 5.92 0.15 -7.92
N ALA A 32 6.86 1.10 -7.95
CA ALA A 32 8.16 0.92 -7.30
C ALA A 32 8.01 0.85 -5.77
N GLN A 33 7.20 1.74 -5.17
CA GLN A 33 6.91 1.70 -3.74
C GLN A 33 6.13 0.45 -3.34
N ILE A 34 5.26 -0.06 -4.21
CA ILE A 34 4.52 -1.31 -3.99
C ILE A 34 5.49 -2.48 -3.95
N GLN A 35 6.34 -2.63 -4.98
CA GLN A 35 7.32 -3.71 -5.08
C GLN A 35 8.28 -3.72 -3.87
N GLU A 36 8.82 -2.55 -3.51
CA GLU A 36 9.68 -2.40 -2.35
C GLU A 36 8.95 -2.77 -1.05
N GLY A 37 7.74 -2.24 -0.86
CA GLY A 37 6.92 -2.52 0.33
C GLY A 37 6.58 -4.01 0.47
N VAL A 38 6.22 -4.68 -0.63
CA VAL A 38 5.94 -6.12 -0.65
C VAL A 38 7.18 -6.92 -0.28
N ALA A 39 8.36 -6.59 -0.82
CA ALA A 39 9.61 -7.27 -0.47
C ALA A 39 9.95 -7.14 1.03
N LEU A 40 9.75 -5.94 1.61
CA LEU A 40 9.92 -5.72 3.05
C LEU A 40 8.93 -6.55 3.89
N VAL A 41 7.66 -6.63 3.47
CA VAL A 41 6.66 -7.48 4.13
C VAL A 41 7.03 -8.97 4.05
N GLN A 42 7.48 -9.45 2.90
CA GLN A 42 7.93 -10.84 2.73
C GLN A 42 9.14 -11.15 3.63
N SER A 43 10.14 -10.26 3.67
CA SER A 43 11.32 -10.46 4.52
C SER A 43 10.99 -10.45 6.02
N SER A 44 10.02 -9.63 6.45
CA SER A 44 9.61 -9.56 7.86
C SER A 44 8.77 -10.77 8.27
N THR A 45 7.84 -11.21 7.42
CA THR A 45 7.01 -12.40 7.68
C THR A 45 7.81 -13.70 7.67
N ALA A 46 8.90 -13.77 6.89
CA ALA A 46 9.80 -14.92 6.88
C ALA A 46 10.48 -15.18 8.24
N LYS A 47 10.65 -14.14 9.07
CA LYS A 47 11.22 -14.26 10.43
C LYS A 47 10.27 -14.90 11.44
N ARG A 48 9.00 -15.11 11.07
CA ARG A 48 7.93 -15.67 11.94
C ARG A 48 7.66 -14.86 13.22
N GLU A 49 8.01 -13.58 13.19
CA GLU A 49 7.72 -12.60 14.24
C GLU A 49 6.60 -11.68 13.77
N TYR A 50 5.37 -12.01 14.16
CA TYR A 50 4.17 -11.29 13.74
C TYR A 50 3.79 -10.19 14.74
N GLY A 51 4.60 -9.13 14.76
CA GLY A 51 4.27 -7.92 15.50
C GLY A 51 3.12 -7.14 14.88
N PHE A 52 2.55 -6.21 15.64
CA PHE A 52 1.46 -5.32 15.22
C PHE A 52 1.71 -4.68 13.83
N TYR A 53 2.91 -4.13 13.63
CA TYR A 53 3.27 -3.49 12.36
C TYR A 53 3.47 -4.46 11.20
N THR A 54 3.91 -5.70 11.46
CA THR A 54 4.03 -6.74 10.42
C THR A 54 2.65 -7.07 9.85
N ILE A 55 1.64 -7.18 10.73
CA ILE A 55 0.25 -7.47 10.32
C ILE A 55 -0.33 -6.28 9.54
N GLN A 56 -0.15 -5.05 10.02
CA GLN A 56 -0.62 -3.86 9.31
C GLN A 56 0.02 -3.71 7.92
N ALA A 57 1.32 -3.96 7.82
CA ALA A 57 2.03 -3.90 6.54
C ALA A 57 1.55 -5.01 5.58
N ALA A 58 1.27 -6.22 6.09
CA ALA A 58 0.70 -7.30 5.29
C ALA A 58 -0.71 -6.96 4.77
N ILE A 59 -1.59 -6.38 5.60
CA ILE A 59 -2.90 -5.90 5.16
C ILE A 59 -2.74 -4.82 4.09
N ALA A 60 -1.83 -3.86 4.29
CA ALA A 60 -1.58 -2.82 3.30
C ALA A 60 -1.07 -3.39 1.97
N ALA A 61 -0.24 -4.43 2.01
CA ALA A 61 0.30 -5.10 0.81
C ALA A 61 -0.77 -5.81 -0.01
N VAL A 62 -1.78 -6.43 0.63
CA VAL A 62 -2.90 -7.08 -0.05
C VAL A 62 -3.80 -6.07 -0.79
N HIS A 63 -3.84 -4.83 -0.32
CA HIS A 63 -4.67 -3.75 -0.90
C HIS A 63 -3.87 -2.81 -1.82
N ALA A 64 -2.59 -3.12 -2.06
CA ALA A 64 -1.70 -2.38 -2.93
C ALA A 64 -1.65 -2.98 -4.35
#